data_AF-A0A954XX40-F1
#
_entry.id   AF-A0A954XX40-F1
#
_cell.length_a   1.000
_cell.length_b   1.000
_cell.length_c   1.000
_cell.angle_alpha   90.00
_cell.angle_beta   90.00
_cell.angle_gamma   90.00
#
_symmetry.space_group_name_H-M   'P 1'
#
loop_
_entity.id
_entity.type
_entity.pdbx_description
1 polymer ?
#
loop_
_entity_poly.entity_id
_entity_poly.type
_entity_poly.pdbx_seq_one_letter_code
_entity_poly.pdbx_strand_id
1 'polypeptide(L)'
;MLSPVIIQGGMGVAVSSWQLARAVARTGQLGVVSGTALDAVFARRLQLGDPEGDLRRALDAFPFPVIAQRVRERYFIDGGKAPDAPFRAITLPGAEQTRDYQELAVLANFVEVWLAKEGHGGAVGVNYLEKVQLPTLPSLYGALLAGVDYVLMGAGIPRAIPGALDRLAHGEPAKLPLDVADRERDELFVTRFDPRAFVQAEPPQLNRPQFLAIVSSATLADVLMKKSNGRVDGFVVEGPTAGGHNAPPRGKPVFNERGEPVYGPRDVVDLESLRRLGVPFWLAGGWGTPAALQQALDEGAAGVQVGTLFALCDESGLRPELRRQALDLVQSGEAQIYTDPLASPTGFPFKLLQLPGSLTDPDVYGERRRRCDLGYLRRAYRREDGMLGWRCAAEDVEGFVRKGGDADECTGRQCLCNALLSNVGLAQQRADGSVEPPLVTCGDAVNAVKPLLVDGRTSYTAEDAIAYLLAGLESPDAAIGKSPTRRAASAEAALEPAAKPAVASR
;
A
#
# COMPACT_ATOMS: atom_id res chain seq x y z
N MET A 1 9.72 0.90 22.01
CA MET A 1 8.65 -0.09 21.80
C MET A 1 9.26 -1.30 21.11
N LEU A 2 8.83 -2.50 21.48
CA LEU A 2 9.21 -3.73 20.79
C LEU A 2 8.59 -3.71 19.37
N SER A 3 9.29 -4.28 18.39
CA SER A 3 8.78 -4.39 17.02
C SER A 3 7.53 -5.28 16.96
N PRO A 4 6.52 -4.95 16.13
CA PRO A 4 5.36 -5.83 15.95
C PRO A 4 5.80 -7.17 15.35
N VAL A 5 5.23 -8.28 15.81
CA VAL A 5 5.53 -9.62 15.29
C VAL A 5 4.68 -9.92 14.06
N ILE A 6 3.47 -9.38 14.01
CA ILE A 6 2.56 -9.50 12.88
C ILE A 6 2.29 -8.11 12.30
N ILE A 7 2.48 -8.02 10.98
CA ILE A 7 2.02 -6.89 10.17
C ILE A 7 0.84 -7.38 9.34
N GLN A 8 -0.33 -6.77 9.52
CA GLN A 8 -1.40 -6.93 8.54
C GLN A 8 -1.00 -6.18 7.26
N GLY A 9 -0.95 -6.86 6.12
CA GLY A 9 -0.46 -6.25 4.86
C GLY A 9 -1.44 -5.24 4.29
N GLY A 10 -0.96 -4.18 3.63
CA GLY A 10 -1.84 -3.20 2.97
C GLY A 10 -2.37 -3.70 1.62
N MET A 11 -3.64 -4.09 1.58
CA MET A 11 -4.25 -4.85 0.48
C MET A 11 -5.22 -4.01 -0.36
N GLY A 12 -5.08 -4.11 -1.69
CA GLY A 12 -6.03 -3.58 -2.66
C GLY A 12 -6.39 -2.11 -2.47
N VAL A 13 -7.59 -1.73 -2.90
CA VAL A 13 -8.19 -0.42 -2.56
C VAL A 13 -9.16 -0.67 -1.41
N ALA A 14 -8.91 -0.07 -0.24
CA ALA A 14 -9.76 -0.16 0.96
C ALA A 14 -10.15 -1.56 1.45
N VAL A 15 -9.54 -2.65 0.97
CA VAL A 15 -9.67 -3.99 1.58
C VAL A 15 -9.01 -3.95 2.96
N SER A 16 -7.81 -3.38 3.02
CA SER A 16 -7.23 -2.84 4.26
C SER A 16 -7.87 -1.50 4.61
N SER A 17 -9.07 -1.57 5.16
CA SER A 17 -9.83 -0.42 5.65
C SER A 17 -9.31 0.06 7.01
N TRP A 18 -9.73 1.25 7.43
CA TRP A 18 -9.49 1.71 8.80
C TRP A 18 -10.08 0.78 9.87
N GLN A 19 -11.22 0.10 9.60
CA GLN A 19 -11.81 -0.86 10.53
C GLN A 19 -10.87 -2.05 10.77
N LEU A 20 -10.35 -2.64 9.71
CA LEU A 20 -9.41 -3.75 9.80
C LEU A 20 -8.11 -3.33 10.49
N ALA A 21 -7.53 -2.21 10.07
CA ALA A 21 -6.31 -1.70 10.69
C ALA A 21 -6.50 -1.42 12.18
N ARG A 22 -7.63 -0.83 12.58
CA ARG A 22 -7.98 -0.60 13.99
C ARG A 22 -8.12 -1.90 14.77
N ALA A 23 -8.82 -2.89 14.22
CA ALA A 23 -9.00 -4.20 14.86
C ALA A 23 -7.65 -4.88 15.14
N VAL A 24 -6.74 -4.89 14.15
CA VAL A 24 -5.39 -5.44 14.31
C VAL A 24 -4.57 -4.62 15.31
N ALA A 25 -4.56 -3.29 15.21
CA ALA A 25 -3.79 -2.42 16.09
C ALA A 25 -4.17 -2.60 17.57
N ARG A 26 -5.45 -2.84 17.87
CA ARG A 26 -5.94 -3.10 19.23
C ARG A 26 -5.42 -4.41 19.84
N THR A 27 -4.95 -5.35 19.03
CA THR A 27 -4.30 -6.58 19.50
C THR A 27 -2.82 -6.39 19.86
N GLY A 28 -2.26 -5.19 19.66
CA GLY A 28 -0.84 -4.89 19.86
C GLY A 28 0.05 -5.22 18.64
N GLN A 29 -0.53 -5.73 17.56
CA GLN A 29 0.15 -5.95 16.28
C GLN A 29 0.02 -4.72 15.37
N LEU A 30 0.72 -4.68 14.23
CA LEU A 30 0.67 -3.54 13.33
C LEU A 30 -0.52 -3.64 12.36
N GLY A 31 -1.53 -2.80 12.59
CA GLY A 31 -2.61 -2.58 11.63
C GLY A 31 -2.19 -1.63 10.54
N VAL A 32 -2.52 -1.90 9.27
CA VAL A 32 -2.08 -1.12 8.12
C VAL A 32 -3.25 -0.79 7.22
N VAL A 33 -3.52 0.50 6.99
CA VAL A 33 -4.51 0.93 5.97
C VAL A 33 -3.90 0.90 4.57
N SER A 34 -4.68 0.61 3.54
CA SER A 34 -4.23 0.79 2.16
C SER A 34 -4.36 2.25 1.75
N GLY A 35 -3.24 2.87 1.41
CA GLY A 35 -3.17 4.22 0.85
C GLY A 35 -3.56 4.32 -0.64
N THR A 36 -3.94 3.19 -1.27
CA THR A 36 -4.25 3.16 -2.70
C THR A 36 -5.61 3.77 -2.99
N ALA A 37 -5.65 4.83 -3.80
CA ALA A 37 -6.88 5.49 -4.26
C ALA A 37 -7.79 6.01 -3.13
N LEU A 38 -7.22 6.38 -1.97
CA LEU A 38 -7.99 6.87 -0.83
C LEU A 38 -8.79 8.14 -1.15
N ASP A 39 -8.29 9.01 -2.02
CA ASP A 39 -9.01 10.15 -2.58
C ASP A 39 -10.34 9.75 -3.22
N ALA A 40 -10.35 8.74 -4.10
CA ALA A 40 -11.59 8.22 -4.67
C ALA A 40 -12.46 7.48 -3.64
N VAL A 41 -11.87 6.68 -2.75
CA VAL A 41 -12.60 5.96 -1.70
C VAL A 41 -13.36 6.95 -0.81
N PHE A 42 -12.65 7.95 -0.31
CA PHE A 42 -13.18 8.98 0.57
C PHE A 42 -14.26 9.81 -0.11
N ALA A 43 -14.00 10.31 -1.32
CA ALA A 43 -14.98 11.06 -2.09
C ALA A 43 -16.25 10.25 -2.39
N ARG A 44 -16.13 8.95 -2.68
CA ARG A 44 -17.29 8.08 -2.94
C ARG A 44 -18.06 7.77 -1.66
N ARG A 45 -17.39 7.50 -0.53
CA ARG A 45 -18.05 7.26 0.77
C ARG A 45 -18.80 8.50 1.27
N LEU A 46 -18.28 9.71 1.08
CA LEU A 46 -19.02 10.96 1.36
C LEU A 46 -20.30 11.08 0.54
N GLN A 47 -20.25 10.67 -0.73
CA GLN A 47 -21.43 10.66 -1.62
C GLN A 47 -22.44 9.56 -1.27
N LEU A 48 -22.03 8.53 -0.54
CA LEU A 48 -22.94 7.54 0.05
C LEU A 48 -23.59 8.04 1.35
N GLY A 49 -23.26 9.25 1.79
CA GLY A 49 -23.94 9.95 2.88
C GLY A 49 -23.39 9.67 4.28
N ASP A 50 -22.32 8.89 4.40
CA ASP A 50 -21.64 8.64 5.69
C ASP A 50 -22.63 8.31 6.82
N PRO A 51 -23.37 7.17 6.70
CA PRO A 51 -24.52 6.86 7.56
C PRO A 51 -24.13 6.78 9.04
N GLU A 52 -22.97 6.20 9.34
CA GLU A 52 -22.44 6.09 10.71
C GLU A 52 -21.80 7.39 11.22
N GLY A 53 -21.63 8.40 10.35
CA GLY A 53 -21.01 9.68 10.72
C GLY A 53 -19.50 9.61 10.95
N ASP A 54 -18.84 8.49 10.62
CA ASP A 54 -17.41 8.29 10.86
C ASP A 54 -16.56 9.28 10.07
N LEU A 55 -16.87 9.50 8.80
CA LEU A 55 -16.10 10.42 7.97
C LEU A 55 -16.28 11.86 8.45
N ARG A 56 -17.50 12.27 8.79
CA ARG A 56 -17.77 13.61 9.32
C ARG A 56 -17.08 13.83 10.67
N ARG A 57 -17.08 12.83 11.55
CA ARG A 57 -16.35 12.89 12.82
C ARG A 57 -14.84 13.10 12.61
N ALA A 58 -14.25 12.39 11.65
CA ALA A 58 -12.85 12.57 11.30
C ALA A 58 -12.59 13.93 10.62
N LEU A 59 -13.52 14.43 9.80
CA LEU A 59 -13.45 15.78 9.22
C LEU A 59 -13.43 16.86 10.30
N ASP A 60 -14.25 16.72 11.34
CA ASP A 60 -14.30 17.66 12.46
C ASP A 60 -13.00 17.66 13.29
N ALA A 61 -12.26 16.54 13.27
CA ALA A 61 -10.96 16.42 13.91
C ALA A 61 -9.78 16.94 13.03
N PHE A 62 -10.03 17.27 11.76
CA PHE A 62 -8.98 17.74 10.86
C PHE A 62 -8.48 19.14 11.26
N PRO A 63 -7.16 19.37 11.36
CA PRO A 63 -6.61 20.64 11.88
C PRO A 63 -6.91 21.88 11.02
N PHE A 64 -7.38 21.71 9.78
CA PHE A 64 -7.66 22.81 8.85
C PHE A 64 -9.15 22.82 8.46
N PRO A 65 -10.04 23.35 9.32
CA PRO A 65 -11.49 23.21 9.17
C PRO A 65 -12.04 23.79 7.86
N VAL A 66 -11.44 24.86 7.34
CA VAL A 66 -11.86 25.48 6.07
C VAL A 66 -11.61 24.54 4.87
N ILE A 67 -10.53 23.74 4.91
CA ILE A 67 -10.26 22.72 3.88
C ILE A 67 -11.29 21.58 4.00
N ALA A 68 -11.52 21.10 5.22
CA ALA A 68 -12.52 20.05 5.48
C ALA A 68 -13.91 20.47 4.98
N GLN A 69 -14.31 21.71 5.25
CA GLN A 69 -15.57 22.27 4.78
C GLN A 69 -15.68 22.27 3.24
N ARG A 70 -14.66 22.74 2.52
CA ARG A 70 -14.68 22.76 1.03
C ARG A 70 -14.84 21.37 0.43
N VAL A 71 -14.12 20.38 0.95
CA VAL A 71 -14.22 19.00 0.45
C VAL A 71 -15.58 18.40 0.80
N ARG A 72 -16.09 18.64 2.01
CA ARG A 72 -17.43 18.23 2.44
C ARG A 72 -18.51 18.81 1.53
N GLU A 73 -18.52 20.13 1.31
CA GLU A 73 -19.48 20.80 0.42
C GLU A 73 -19.45 20.26 -1.01
N ARG A 74 -18.28 19.80 -1.47
CA ARG A 74 -18.11 19.27 -2.82
C ARG A 74 -18.60 17.83 -2.99
N TYR A 75 -18.47 16.98 -1.98
CA TYR A 75 -18.67 15.53 -2.14
C TYR A 75 -19.70 14.92 -1.19
N PHE A 76 -20.02 15.53 -0.06
CA PHE A 76 -21.00 14.98 0.87
C PHE A 76 -22.42 15.13 0.30
N ILE A 77 -23.21 14.05 0.34
CA ILE A 77 -24.62 14.06 -0.04
C ILE A 77 -25.40 13.55 1.17
N ASP A 78 -26.19 14.41 1.80
CA ASP A 78 -27.02 14.02 2.94
C ASP A 78 -28.04 12.94 2.53
N GLY A 79 -28.11 11.85 3.28
CA GLY A 79 -28.88 10.65 2.92
C GLY A 79 -28.30 9.81 1.77
N GLY A 80 -27.18 10.23 1.17
CA GLY A 80 -26.50 9.54 0.09
C GLY A 80 -27.08 9.80 -1.31
N LYS A 81 -26.28 9.51 -2.34
CA LYS A 81 -26.71 9.53 -3.74
C LYS A 81 -27.80 8.48 -3.99
N ALA A 82 -28.62 8.68 -5.03
CA ALA A 82 -29.50 7.62 -5.52
C ALA A 82 -28.70 6.37 -5.94
N PRO A 83 -29.25 5.14 -5.79
CA PRO A 83 -28.51 3.90 -6.07
C PRO A 83 -27.93 3.80 -7.49
N ASP A 84 -28.68 4.27 -8.48
CA ASP A 84 -28.38 4.28 -9.91
C ASP A 84 -27.59 5.53 -10.36
N ALA A 85 -27.55 6.59 -9.55
CA ALA A 85 -26.79 7.78 -9.87
C ALA A 85 -25.27 7.50 -9.88
N PRO A 86 -24.52 8.08 -10.84
CA PRO A 86 -23.07 7.98 -10.86
C PRO A 86 -22.45 8.77 -9.70
N PHE A 87 -21.31 8.30 -9.21
CA PHE A 87 -20.44 9.11 -8.37
C PHE A 87 -19.89 10.28 -9.17
N ARG A 88 -19.95 11.48 -8.58
CA ARG A 88 -19.17 12.65 -8.98
C ARG A 88 -17.70 12.27 -9.03
N ALA A 89 -17.06 12.56 -10.16
CA ALA A 89 -15.65 12.31 -10.38
C ALA A 89 -14.78 13.25 -9.54
N ILE A 90 -13.58 12.77 -9.20
CA ILE A 90 -12.52 13.59 -8.63
C ILE A 90 -11.70 14.22 -9.76
N THR A 91 -11.02 15.33 -9.47
CA THR A 91 -10.06 15.91 -10.39
C THR A 91 -8.88 14.93 -10.53
N LEU A 92 -8.57 14.49 -11.74
CA LEU A 92 -7.45 13.58 -11.96
C LEU A 92 -6.13 14.35 -11.85
N PRO A 93 -5.17 13.88 -11.04
CA PRO A 93 -3.91 14.61 -10.87
C PRO A 93 -3.06 14.53 -12.14
N GLY A 94 -2.33 15.61 -12.40
CA GLY A 94 -1.13 15.63 -13.23
C GLY A 94 0.12 15.82 -12.37
N ALA A 95 1.27 16.05 -13.01
CA ALA A 95 2.52 16.34 -12.30
C ALA A 95 2.41 17.62 -11.44
N GLU A 96 1.82 18.66 -12.02
CA GLU A 96 1.34 19.85 -11.32
C GLU A 96 -0.11 19.61 -10.90
N GLN A 97 -0.35 19.66 -9.59
CA GLN A 97 -1.63 19.29 -9.00
C GLN A 97 -2.43 20.54 -8.67
N THR A 98 -3.74 20.47 -8.91
CA THR A 98 -4.66 21.52 -8.49
C THR A 98 -4.82 21.48 -6.96
N ARG A 99 -5.16 22.63 -6.38
CA ARG A 99 -5.38 22.74 -4.94
C ARG A 99 -6.51 21.85 -4.45
N ASP A 100 -7.63 21.77 -5.19
CA ASP A 100 -8.76 20.92 -4.81
C ASP A 100 -8.38 19.43 -4.76
N TYR A 101 -7.49 18.99 -5.66
CA TYR A 101 -6.96 17.63 -5.61
C TYR A 101 -6.09 17.40 -4.38
N GLN A 102 -5.14 18.29 -4.11
CA GLN A 102 -4.26 18.19 -2.94
C GLN A 102 -5.07 18.18 -1.63
N GLU A 103 -6.08 19.03 -1.52
CA GLU A 103 -7.01 19.07 -0.38
C GLU A 103 -7.73 17.74 -0.19
N LEU A 104 -8.27 17.17 -1.27
CA LEU A 104 -8.92 15.86 -1.21
C LEU A 104 -7.95 14.74 -0.80
N ALA A 105 -6.76 14.69 -1.39
CA ALA A 105 -5.78 13.63 -1.14
C ALA A 105 -5.22 13.68 0.29
N VAL A 106 -4.89 14.87 0.81
CA VAL A 106 -4.45 15.05 2.21
C VAL A 106 -5.56 14.61 3.15
N LEU A 107 -6.79 15.09 2.94
CA LEU A 107 -7.91 14.81 3.83
C LEU A 107 -8.31 13.34 3.84
N ALA A 108 -8.32 12.69 2.67
CA ALA A 108 -8.65 11.27 2.56
C ALA A 108 -7.67 10.38 3.36
N ASN A 109 -6.36 10.68 3.28
CA ASN A 109 -5.34 9.94 4.03
C ASN A 109 -5.37 10.26 5.52
N PHE A 110 -5.63 11.52 5.89
CA PHE A 110 -5.84 11.89 7.28
C PHE A 110 -7.01 11.10 7.88
N VAL A 111 -8.17 11.10 7.22
CA VAL A 111 -9.39 10.47 7.73
C VAL A 111 -9.20 8.96 7.93
N GLU A 112 -8.64 8.26 6.93
CA GLU A 112 -8.46 6.80 7.02
C GLU A 112 -7.50 6.42 8.17
N VAL A 113 -6.39 7.16 8.35
CA VAL A 113 -5.44 6.90 9.44
C VAL A 113 -5.99 7.33 10.80
N TRP A 114 -6.67 8.48 10.88
CA TRP A 114 -7.23 8.99 12.12
C TRP A 114 -8.29 8.05 12.69
N LEU A 115 -9.20 7.55 11.83
CA LEU A 115 -10.19 6.55 12.22
C LEU A 115 -9.54 5.24 12.67
N ALA A 116 -8.48 4.83 11.99
CA ALA A 116 -7.74 3.62 12.35
C ALA A 116 -7.04 3.73 13.72
N LYS A 117 -6.68 4.93 14.18
CA LYS A 117 -6.05 5.19 15.49
C LYS A 117 -7.05 5.51 16.60
N GLU A 118 -8.34 5.63 16.29
CA GLU A 118 -9.33 6.14 17.24
C GLU A 118 -9.48 5.22 18.46
N GLY A 119 -9.32 5.78 19.66
CA GLY A 119 -9.64 5.10 20.92
C GLY A 119 -8.66 4.00 21.37
N HIS A 120 -7.42 3.96 20.86
CA HIS A 120 -6.38 3.06 21.37
C HIS A 120 -4.96 3.61 21.15
N GLY A 121 -3.96 2.99 21.82
CA GLY A 121 -2.53 3.31 21.67
C GLY A 121 -1.74 2.38 20.76
N GLY A 122 -2.39 1.40 20.11
CA GLY A 122 -1.75 0.47 19.17
C GLY A 122 -1.21 1.16 17.91
N ALA A 123 -0.21 0.53 17.27
CA ALA A 123 0.47 1.09 16.11
C ALA A 123 -0.35 0.94 14.82
N VAL A 124 -0.41 2.02 14.04
CA VAL A 124 -1.09 2.07 12.75
C VAL A 124 -0.12 2.51 11.66
N GLY A 125 -0.06 1.74 10.59
CA GLY A 125 0.68 2.04 9.38
C GLY A 125 -0.21 2.37 8.18
N VAL A 126 0.41 2.86 7.12
CA VAL A 126 -0.20 3.00 5.79
C VAL A 126 0.70 2.39 4.73
N ASN A 127 0.12 1.65 3.79
CA ASN A 127 0.85 1.11 2.64
C ASN A 127 0.56 1.92 1.37
N TYR A 128 1.61 2.35 0.69
CA TYR A 128 1.54 3.00 -0.63
C TYR A 128 2.28 2.19 -1.70
N LEU A 129 2.11 2.56 -2.97
CA LEU A 129 2.73 1.88 -4.10
C LEU A 129 3.58 2.88 -4.90
N GLU A 130 4.83 2.53 -5.19
CA GLU A 130 5.73 3.35 -6.01
C GLU A 130 5.19 3.51 -7.46
N LYS A 131 4.31 2.61 -7.92
CA LYS A 131 3.61 2.78 -9.21
C LYS A 131 2.53 3.85 -9.21
N VAL A 132 2.07 4.30 -8.05
CA VAL A 132 1.02 5.32 -7.91
C VAL A 132 1.67 6.62 -7.41
N GLN A 133 2.46 7.26 -8.29
CA GLN A 133 3.37 8.35 -7.92
C GLN A 133 2.68 9.70 -7.67
N LEU A 134 1.61 9.99 -8.42
CA LEU A 134 0.96 11.31 -8.40
C LEU A 134 0.38 11.65 -7.01
N PRO A 135 -0.50 10.84 -6.40
CA PRO A 135 -1.05 11.16 -5.08
C PRO A 135 -0.03 11.14 -3.94
N THR A 136 1.18 10.60 -4.14
CA THR A 136 2.07 10.18 -3.05
C THR A 136 2.36 11.30 -2.05
N LEU A 137 2.83 12.46 -2.51
CA LEU A 137 3.26 13.53 -1.61
C LEU A 137 2.12 14.11 -0.73
N PRO A 138 0.97 14.55 -1.29
CA PRO A 138 -0.15 14.97 -0.44
C PRO A 138 -0.70 13.84 0.43
N SER A 139 -0.70 12.59 -0.07
CA SER A 139 -1.16 11.43 0.71
C SER A 139 -0.29 11.19 1.94
N LEU A 140 1.04 11.19 1.78
CA LEU A 140 1.99 11.10 2.88
C LEU A 140 1.71 12.18 3.92
N TYR A 141 1.58 13.45 3.49
CA TYR A 141 1.32 14.56 4.42
C TYR A 141 0.02 14.37 5.20
N GLY A 142 -1.06 13.90 4.55
CA GLY A 142 -2.31 13.53 5.23
C GLY A 142 -2.13 12.47 6.32
N ALA A 143 -1.38 11.40 6.02
CA ALA A 143 -1.09 10.36 6.99
C ALA A 143 -0.21 10.86 8.17
N LEU A 144 0.77 11.74 7.90
CA LEU A 144 1.59 12.36 8.95
C LEU A 144 0.75 13.27 9.87
N LEU A 145 -0.19 14.04 9.32
CA LEU A 145 -1.11 14.88 10.11
C LEU A 145 -1.97 14.04 11.07
N ALA A 146 -2.35 12.83 10.65
CA ALA A 146 -3.08 11.88 11.49
C ALA A 146 -2.18 11.10 12.47
N GLY A 147 -0.87 11.36 12.44
CA GLY A 147 0.10 10.73 13.34
C GLY A 147 0.37 9.26 13.02
N VAL A 148 0.43 8.88 11.73
CA VAL A 148 0.78 7.51 11.33
C VAL A 148 2.12 7.05 11.92
N ASP A 149 2.21 5.79 12.34
CA ASP A 149 3.41 5.23 12.99
C ASP A 149 4.37 4.60 11.98
N TYR A 150 3.84 3.99 10.91
CA TYR A 150 4.60 3.32 9.86
C TYR A 150 4.14 3.72 8.45
N VAL A 151 5.08 3.93 7.55
CA VAL A 151 4.83 4.04 6.11
C VAL A 151 5.51 2.86 5.43
N LEU A 152 4.70 2.05 4.76
CA LEU A 152 5.15 0.91 3.97
C LEU A 152 5.06 1.29 2.49
N MET A 153 6.04 0.91 1.68
CA MET A 153 5.95 1.12 0.24
C MET A 153 6.66 0.04 -0.58
N GLY A 154 5.94 -0.48 -1.58
CA GLY A 154 6.41 -1.50 -2.53
C GLY A 154 6.11 -1.17 -3.99
N ALA A 155 6.04 -2.21 -4.82
CA ALA A 155 5.77 -2.12 -6.27
C ALA A 155 6.75 -1.22 -7.06
N GLY A 156 7.98 -1.10 -6.61
CA GLY A 156 9.01 -0.30 -7.26
C GLY A 156 10.22 -0.08 -6.34
N ILE A 157 11.00 0.98 -6.60
CA ILE A 157 12.22 1.30 -5.85
C ILE A 157 12.06 2.68 -5.18
N PRO A 158 11.49 2.75 -3.96
CA PRO A 158 11.06 4.00 -3.33
C PRO A 158 12.20 4.81 -2.67
N ARG A 159 13.32 5.02 -3.38
CA ARG A 159 14.53 5.69 -2.85
C ARG A 159 14.31 7.12 -2.36
N ALA A 160 13.31 7.81 -2.90
CA ALA A 160 13.05 9.21 -2.63
C ALA A 160 12.09 9.44 -1.45
N ILE A 161 11.40 8.38 -1.00
CA ILE A 161 10.34 8.46 0.01
C ILE A 161 10.87 8.76 1.41
N PRO A 162 11.98 8.15 1.89
CA PRO A 162 12.53 8.50 3.20
C PRO A 162 12.80 10.00 3.36
N GLY A 163 13.44 10.63 2.38
CA GLY A 163 13.69 12.07 2.41
C GLY A 163 12.42 12.91 2.21
N ALA A 164 11.42 12.40 1.49
CA ALA A 164 10.12 13.07 1.41
C ALA A 164 9.41 13.09 2.78
N LEU A 165 9.44 11.98 3.52
CA LEU A 165 8.91 11.90 4.89
C LEU A 165 9.64 12.87 5.82
N ASP A 166 10.98 12.93 5.74
CA ASP A 166 11.78 13.87 6.52
C ASP A 166 11.34 15.31 6.26
N ARG A 167 11.24 15.73 5.00
CA ARG A 167 10.89 17.11 4.64
C ARG A 167 9.46 17.47 5.02
N LEU A 168 8.50 16.59 4.71
CA LEU A 168 7.09 16.81 5.06
C LEU A 168 6.88 16.88 6.59
N ALA A 169 7.61 16.09 7.37
CA ALA A 169 7.53 16.13 8.83
C ALA A 169 8.01 17.47 9.43
N HIS A 170 8.95 18.14 8.77
CA HIS A 170 9.44 19.47 9.14
C HIS A 170 8.68 20.62 8.46
N GLY A 171 7.54 20.33 7.80
CA GLY A 171 6.77 21.36 7.10
C GLY A 171 7.48 21.95 5.87
N GLU A 172 8.46 21.25 5.31
CA GLU A 172 9.20 21.68 4.13
C GLU A 172 8.56 21.18 2.83
N PRO A 173 8.72 21.90 1.71
CA PRO A 173 8.28 21.42 0.40
C PRO A 173 8.91 20.06 0.07
N ALA A 174 8.23 19.14 -0.59
CA ALA A 174 8.80 17.88 -1.07
C ALA A 174 8.71 17.78 -2.60
N LYS A 175 9.61 16.98 -3.20
CA LYS A 175 9.60 16.67 -4.63
C LYS A 175 9.85 15.19 -4.85
N LEU A 176 9.12 14.59 -5.79
CA LEU A 176 9.24 13.18 -6.15
C LEU A 176 9.52 13.07 -7.65
N PRO A 177 10.59 12.36 -8.08
CA PRO A 177 10.83 12.06 -9.49
C PRO A 177 9.72 11.22 -10.08
N LEU A 178 9.26 11.58 -11.28
CA LEU A 178 8.28 10.80 -12.04
C LEU A 178 8.98 9.85 -13.02
N ASP A 179 8.46 8.63 -13.13
CA ASP A 179 8.84 7.69 -14.18
C ASP A 179 8.11 8.06 -15.47
N VAL A 180 8.87 8.50 -16.47
CA VAL A 180 8.36 9.02 -17.74
C VAL A 180 8.90 8.17 -18.88
N ALA A 181 8.00 7.57 -19.66
CA ALA A 181 8.34 6.89 -20.90
C ALA A 181 8.95 7.87 -21.91
N ASP A 182 9.89 7.37 -22.70
CA ASP A 182 10.45 8.09 -23.86
C ASP A 182 11.14 9.41 -23.51
N ARG A 183 11.58 9.56 -22.25
CA ARG A 183 12.38 10.71 -21.79
C ARG A 183 13.83 10.62 -22.24
N GLU A 184 14.45 11.77 -22.46
CA GLU A 184 15.89 11.85 -22.65
C GLU A 184 16.64 11.64 -21.32
N ARG A 185 17.91 11.20 -21.36
CA ARG A 185 18.65 10.82 -20.14
C ARG A 185 18.79 11.93 -19.11
N ASP A 186 18.84 13.19 -19.56
CA ASP A 186 19.07 14.36 -18.71
C ASP A 186 17.78 15.07 -18.28
N GLU A 187 16.62 14.63 -18.76
CA GLU A 187 15.32 15.19 -18.39
C GLU A 187 14.83 14.64 -17.04
N LEU A 188 14.55 15.55 -16.10
CA LEU A 188 13.97 15.21 -14.80
C LEU A 188 12.58 15.82 -14.66
N PHE A 189 11.57 14.96 -14.71
CA PHE A 189 10.20 15.30 -14.37
C PHE A 189 9.93 15.00 -12.90
N VAL A 190 9.21 15.88 -12.22
CA VAL A 190 8.88 15.73 -10.80
C VAL A 190 7.42 16.12 -10.54
N THR A 191 6.87 15.59 -9.46
CA THR A 191 5.70 16.17 -8.79
C THR A 191 6.13 16.81 -7.47
N ARG A 192 5.35 17.79 -6.99
CA ARG A 192 5.70 18.64 -5.84
C ARG A 192 4.52 18.79 -4.91
N PHE A 193 4.82 18.96 -3.63
CA PHE A 193 3.86 19.33 -2.61
C PHE A 193 4.55 20.26 -1.62
N ASP A 194 3.87 21.33 -1.20
CA ASP A 194 4.40 22.29 -0.24
C ASP A 194 3.43 22.42 0.94
N PRO A 195 3.78 21.89 2.13
CA PRO A 195 2.98 22.04 3.34
C PRO A 195 2.61 23.49 3.65
N ARG A 196 3.54 24.45 3.44
CA ARG A 196 3.30 25.87 3.72
C ARG A 196 2.27 26.47 2.76
N ALA A 197 2.41 26.18 1.47
CA ALA A 197 1.45 26.61 0.47
C ALA A 197 0.06 25.97 0.70
N PHE A 198 0.03 24.72 1.15
CA PHE A 198 -1.19 23.98 1.45
C PHE A 198 -1.95 24.57 2.65
N VAL A 199 -1.27 24.74 3.79
CA VAL A 199 -1.90 25.22 5.03
C VAL A 199 -2.07 26.74 5.06
N GLN A 200 -1.34 27.48 4.22
CA GLN A 200 -1.31 28.95 4.16
C GLN A 200 -0.94 29.61 5.50
N ALA A 201 -0.12 28.91 6.29
CA ALA A 201 0.37 29.29 7.61
C ALA A 201 1.68 28.53 7.88
N GLU A 202 2.23 28.67 9.09
CA GLU A 202 3.33 27.78 9.51
C GLU A 202 2.77 26.36 9.72
N PRO A 203 3.29 25.34 9.01
CA PRO A 203 2.85 23.97 9.18
C PRO A 203 3.19 23.44 10.58
N PRO A 204 2.39 22.53 11.14
CA PRO A 204 2.76 21.86 12.38
C PRO A 204 4.03 21.04 12.20
N GLN A 205 4.86 20.97 13.25
CA GLN A 205 5.92 19.97 13.32
C GLN A 205 5.27 18.60 13.56
N LEU A 206 5.58 17.63 12.71
CA LEU A 206 4.98 16.30 12.75
C LEU A 206 6.00 15.25 13.15
N ASN A 207 5.49 14.14 13.68
CA ASN A 207 6.32 12.97 13.95
C ASN A 207 6.63 12.27 12.63
N ARG A 208 7.91 11.97 12.42
CA ARG A 208 8.35 11.17 11.28
C ARG A 208 8.03 9.69 11.54
N PRO A 209 7.23 9.02 10.70
CA PRO A 209 6.96 7.59 10.84
C PRO A 209 8.21 6.75 10.56
N GLN A 210 8.17 5.48 10.96
CA GLN A 210 9.12 4.48 10.48
C GLN A 210 8.82 4.16 9.01
N PHE A 211 9.86 4.02 8.18
CA PHE A 211 9.72 3.65 6.79
C PHE A 211 10.16 2.20 6.56
N LEU A 212 9.22 1.36 6.12
CA LEU A 212 9.48 -0.04 5.74
C LEU A 212 9.38 -0.18 4.22
N ALA A 213 10.49 -0.52 3.56
CA ALA A 213 10.44 -0.81 2.13
C ALA A 213 10.03 -2.27 1.89
N ILE A 214 9.10 -2.49 0.97
CA ILE A 214 8.72 -3.83 0.52
C ILE A 214 9.67 -4.23 -0.63
N VAL A 215 10.41 -5.33 -0.45
CA VAL A 215 11.48 -5.77 -1.33
C VAL A 215 11.36 -7.26 -1.65
N SER A 216 11.81 -7.65 -2.84
CA SER A 216 11.83 -9.06 -3.28
C SER A 216 13.24 -9.68 -3.30
N SER A 217 14.26 -8.95 -2.83
CA SER A 217 15.64 -9.46 -2.75
C SER A 217 16.50 -8.70 -1.75
N ALA A 218 17.50 -9.37 -1.20
CA ALA A 218 18.52 -8.76 -0.35
C ALA A 218 19.35 -7.70 -1.09
N THR A 219 19.60 -7.87 -2.40
CA THR A 219 20.29 -6.89 -3.23
C THR A 219 19.52 -5.57 -3.30
N LEU A 220 18.19 -5.62 -3.49
CA LEU A 220 17.37 -4.42 -3.51
C LEU A 220 17.36 -3.74 -2.13
N ALA A 221 17.28 -4.51 -1.06
CA ALA A 221 17.37 -3.99 0.31
C ALA A 221 18.69 -3.25 0.55
N ASP A 222 19.83 -3.84 0.18
CA ASP A 222 21.15 -3.20 0.28
C ASP A 222 21.25 -1.91 -0.54
N VAL A 223 20.70 -1.90 -1.76
CA VAL A 223 20.62 -0.68 -2.59
C VAL A 223 19.81 0.41 -1.90
N LEU A 224 18.66 0.08 -1.31
CA LEU A 224 17.82 1.05 -0.61
C LEU A 224 18.51 1.59 0.65
N MET A 225 19.22 0.76 1.42
CA MET A 225 20.02 1.23 2.56
C MET A 225 21.11 2.23 2.12
N LYS A 226 21.79 1.98 1.00
CA LYS A 226 22.95 2.78 0.55
C LYS A 226 22.57 4.01 -0.27
N LYS A 227 21.43 3.99 -0.97
CA LYS A 227 21.09 4.95 -2.02
C LYS A 227 19.78 5.70 -1.81
N SER A 228 19.05 5.45 -0.72
CA SER A 228 17.89 6.28 -0.37
C SER A 228 18.33 7.64 0.16
N ASN A 229 17.51 8.66 -0.05
CA ASN A 229 17.78 10.04 0.35
C ASN A 229 17.38 10.37 1.80
N GLY A 230 17.23 9.35 2.64
CA GLY A 230 16.80 9.43 4.03
C GLY A 230 16.82 8.04 4.67
N ARG A 231 16.35 7.93 5.91
CA ARG A 231 16.46 6.69 6.69
C ARG A 231 15.45 5.62 6.26
N VAL A 232 15.94 4.41 5.99
CA VAL A 232 15.13 3.19 5.86
C VAL A 232 15.18 2.46 7.20
N ASP A 233 14.02 2.22 7.80
CA ASP A 233 13.91 1.69 9.18
C ASP A 233 13.80 0.16 9.20
N GLY A 234 13.39 -0.47 8.10
CA GLY A 234 13.30 -1.92 7.97
C GLY A 234 12.74 -2.36 6.63
N PHE A 235 12.52 -3.67 6.49
CA PHE A 235 12.06 -4.27 5.23
C PHE A 235 10.91 -5.25 5.42
N VAL A 236 9.96 -5.24 4.49
CA VAL A 236 9.07 -6.38 4.29
C VAL A 236 9.60 -7.16 3.08
N VAL A 237 9.94 -8.41 3.29
CA VAL A 237 10.56 -9.28 2.30
C VAL A 237 9.48 -10.13 1.65
N GLU A 238 9.07 -9.72 0.47
CA GLU A 238 7.91 -10.30 -0.22
C GLU A 238 8.34 -11.34 -1.25
N GLY A 239 7.90 -12.59 -1.03
CA GLY A 239 8.08 -13.70 -1.95
C GLY A 239 7.03 -13.72 -3.08
N PRO A 240 7.29 -14.50 -4.15
CA PRO A 240 6.41 -14.58 -5.33
C PRO A 240 5.04 -15.22 -5.06
N THR A 241 4.85 -15.79 -3.86
CA THR A 241 3.58 -16.37 -3.39
C THR A 241 2.64 -15.32 -2.80
N ALA A 242 3.08 -14.07 -2.63
CA ALA A 242 2.25 -12.97 -2.18
C ALA A 242 1.15 -12.60 -3.19
N GLY A 243 0.01 -12.13 -2.69
CA GLY A 243 -1.07 -11.61 -3.54
C GLY A 243 -0.73 -10.26 -4.16
N GLY A 244 -1.47 -9.88 -5.19
CA GLY A 244 -1.38 -8.58 -5.84
C GLY A 244 -0.27 -8.52 -6.88
N HIS A 245 0.40 -7.37 -6.97
CA HIS A 245 1.55 -7.18 -7.85
C HIS A 245 2.74 -8.00 -7.36
N ASN A 246 3.29 -8.86 -8.22
CA ASN A 246 4.55 -9.54 -7.93
C ASN A 246 5.72 -8.92 -8.67
N ALA A 247 6.90 -8.99 -8.08
CA ALA A 247 8.13 -8.76 -8.81
C ALA A 247 8.26 -9.84 -9.92
N PRO A 248 8.69 -9.48 -11.14
CA PRO A 248 8.90 -10.47 -12.19
C PRO A 248 10.04 -11.44 -11.81
N PRO A 249 10.01 -12.71 -12.29
CA PRO A 249 11.10 -13.65 -12.08
C PRO A 249 12.46 -13.12 -12.54
N ARG A 250 13.51 -13.41 -11.79
CA ARG A 250 14.88 -12.98 -12.10
C ARG A 250 15.50 -13.83 -13.19
N GLY A 251 15.55 -13.28 -14.40
CA GLY A 251 16.25 -13.87 -15.54
C GLY A 251 15.40 -13.85 -16.80
N LYS A 252 15.63 -14.81 -17.70
CA LYS A 252 14.77 -14.99 -18.87
C LYS A 252 13.40 -15.51 -18.39
N PRO A 253 12.28 -14.91 -18.83
CA PRO A 253 10.96 -15.40 -18.50
C PRO A 253 10.77 -16.85 -18.96
N VAL A 254 10.26 -17.68 -18.05
CA VAL A 254 9.82 -19.05 -18.30
C VAL A 254 8.40 -19.15 -17.78
N PHE A 255 7.53 -19.82 -18.52
CA PHE A 255 6.12 -19.99 -18.17
C PHE A 255 5.80 -21.48 -17.98
N ASN A 256 4.91 -21.78 -17.04
CA ASN A 256 4.39 -23.14 -16.86
C ASN A 256 3.30 -23.46 -17.91
N GLU A 257 2.72 -24.65 -17.86
CA GLU A 257 1.67 -25.10 -18.80
C GLU A 257 0.38 -24.25 -18.72
N ARG A 258 0.14 -23.57 -17.59
CA ARG A 258 -0.97 -22.63 -17.39
C ARG A 258 -0.64 -21.20 -17.89
N GLY A 259 0.58 -20.97 -18.37
CA GLY A 259 1.06 -19.65 -18.78
C GLY A 259 1.49 -18.73 -17.62
N GLU A 260 1.68 -19.27 -16.41
CA GLU A 260 2.14 -18.50 -15.25
C GLU A 260 3.66 -18.39 -15.22
N PRO A 261 4.23 -17.25 -14.77
CA PRO A 261 5.67 -17.10 -14.63
C PRO A 261 6.25 -18.09 -13.62
N VAL A 262 7.36 -18.73 -13.98
CA VAL A 262 8.11 -19.66 -13.13
C VAL A 262 9.23 -18.92 -12.41
N TYR A 263 9.22 -18.98 -11.07
CA TYR A 263 10.26 -18.42 -10.21
C TYR A 263 11.33 -19.47 -9.90
N GLY A 264 12.60 -19.10 -10.06
CA GLY A 264 13.73 -20.01 -9.94
C GLY A 264 14.52 -19.84 -8.63
N PRO A 265 15.64 -20.58 -8.48
CA PRO A 265 16.53 -20.45 -7.32
C PRO A 265 17.06 -19.03 -7.12
N ARG A 266 17.18 -18.27 -8.22
CA ARG A 266 17.58 -16.87 -8.14
C ARG A 266 16.55 -16.06 -7.39
N ASP A 267 15.26 -16.37 -7.44
CA ASP A 267 14.18 -15.62 -6.81
C ASP A 267 14.08 -15.84 -5.30
N VAL A 268 14.70 -16.90 -4.78
CA VAL A 268 14.84 -17.12 -3.34
C VAL A 268 15.66 -15.98 -2.72
N VAL A 269 15.18 -15.48 -1.59
CA VAL A 269 15.84 -14.36 -0.89
C VAL A 269 16.91 -14.89 0.05
N ASP A 270 18.11 -14.31 -0.04
CA ASP A 270 19.19 -14.57 0.90
C ASP A 270 18.92 -13.86 2.25
N LEU A 271 18.39 -14.62 3.22
CA LEU A 271 18.07 -14.13 4.55
C LEU A 271 19.29 -13.79 5.39
N GLU A 272 20.44 -14.42 5.14
CA GLU A 272 21.68 -14.10 5.83
C GLU A 272 22.17 -12.69 5.44
N SER A 273 22.11 -12.37 4.14
CA SER A 273 22.38 -11.01 3.65
C SER A 273 21.46 -9.97 4.26
N LEU A 274 20.16 -10.28 4.42
CA LEU A 274 19.21 -9.38 5.06
C LEU A 274 19.57 -9.13 6.53
N ARG A 275 19.90 -10.18 7.30
CA ARG A 275 20.35 -10.05 8.70
C ARG A 275 21.57 -9.14 8.82
N ARG A 276 22.52 -9.23 7.88
CA ARG A 276 23.72 -8.37 7.86
C ARG A 276 23.42 -6.88 7.66
N LEU A 277 22.24 -6.49 7.17
CA LEU A 277 21.86 -5.08 7.03
C LEU A 277 21.61 -4.39 8.37
N GLY A 278 21.39 -5.15 9.46
CA GLY A 278 21.27 -4.61 10.82
C GLY A 278 20.01 -3.80 11.11
N VAL A 279 18.98 -3.93 10.25
CA VAL A 279 17.62 -3.39 10.44
C VAL A 279 16.62 -4.54 10.46
N PRO A 280 15.47 -4.41 11.17
CA PRO A 280 14.47 -5.46 11.22
C PRO A 280 13.87 -5.75 9.85
N PHE A 281 13.46 -7.00 9.64
CA PHE A 281 12.73 -7.40 8.45
C PHE A 281 11.59 -8.38 8.79
N TRP A 282 10.53 -8.37 7.99
CA TRP A 282 9.38 -9.26 8.11
C TRP A 282 9.23 -10.08 6.84
N LEU A 283 8.93 -11.37 6.95
CA LEU A 283 8.72 -12.24 5.78
C LEU A 283 7.26 -12.18 5.32
N ALA A 284 7.04 -12.10 4.00
CA ALA A 284 5.72 -11.98 3.40
C ALA A 284 5.58 -12.90 2.17
N GLY A 285 4.34 -13.29 1.87
CA GLY A 285 4.02 -14.27 0.84
C GLY A 285 4.17 -15.70 1.35
N GLY A 286 3.04 -16.32 1.72
CA GLY A 286 3.01 -17.71 2.21
C GLY A 286 3.32 -17.91 3.70
N TRP A 287 3.63 -16.83 4.44
CA TRP A 287 4.00 -16.88 5.87
C TRP A 287 2.81 -16.75 6.84
N GLY A 288 1.61 -17.16 6.39
CA GLY A 288 0.34 -16.94 7.10
C GLY A 288 -0.10 -18.08 8.03
N THR A 289 0.83 -18.84 8.61
CA THR A 289 0.54 -19.95 9.53
C THR A 289 1.40 -19.86 10.79
N PRO A 290 1.00 -20.52 11.90
CA PRO A 290 1.78 -20.48 13.14
C PRO A 290 3.19 -21.05 12.96
N ALA A 291 3.29 -22.18 12.24
CA ALA A 291 4.57 -22.81 11.93
C ALA A 291 5.48 -21.91 11.07
N ALA A 292 4.91 -21.21 10.09
CA ALA A 292 5.67 -20.27 9.27
C ALA A 292 6.13 -19.06 10.08
N LEU A 293 5.30 -18.55 10.99
CA LEU A 293 5.71 -17.46 11.89
C LEU A 293 6.87 -17.90 12.79
N GLN A 294 6.78 -19.07 13.45
CA GLN A 294 7.89 -19.59 14.25
C GLN A 294 9.16 -19.74 13.40
N GLN A 295 9.06 -20.32 12.20
CA GLN A 295 10.19 -20.45 11.29
C GLN A 295 10.80 -19.08 10.92
N ALA A 296 9.98 -18.06 10.66
CA ALA A 296 10.47 -16.71 10.35
C ALA A 296 11.29 -16.14 11.51
N LEU A 297 10.84 -16.35 12.75
CA LEU A 297 11.55 -15.93 13.96
C LEU A 297 12.88 -16.70 14.12
N ASP A 298 12.88 -18.01 13.88
CA ASP A 298 14.09 -18.85 13.94
C ASP A 298 15.14 -18.43 12.90
N GLU A 299 14.70 -17.94 11.73
CA GLU A 299 15.55 -17.38 10.68
C GLU A 299 16.04 -15.93 10.99
N GLY A 300 15.62 -15.38 12.13
CA GLY A 300 16.02 -14.05 12.62
C GLY A 300 15.23 -12.89 12.03
N ALA A 301 14.04 -13.14 11.46
CA ALA A 301 13.09 -12.08 11.12
C ALA A 301 12.48 -11.47 12.39
N ALA A 302 12.03 -10.23 12.31
CA ALA A 302 11.22 -9.60 13.36
C ALA A 302 9.80 -10.18 13.43
N GLY A 303 9.36 -10.87 12.38
CA GLY A 303 8.05 -11.49 12.27
C GLY A 303 7.60 -11.67 10.83
N VAL A 304 6.30 -11.60 10.59
CA VAL A 304 5.68 -11.81 9.27
C VAL A 304 4.73 -10.68 8.87
N GLN A 305 4.58 -10.46 7.56
CA GLN A 305 3.47 -9.70 7.01
C GLN A 305 2.48 -10.64 6.31
N VAL A 306 1.21 -10.57 6.71
CA VAL A 306 0.15 -11.45 6.19
C VAL A 306 -0.92 -10.62 5.48
N GLY A 307 -1.24 -11.00 4.25
CA GLY A 307 -2.30 -10.38 3.44
C GLY A 307 -3.58 -11.22 3.44
N THR A 308 -3.57 -12.30 2.66
CA THR A 308 -4.76 -13.14 2.36
C THR A 308 -5.63 -13.47 3.57
N LEU A 309 -5.04 -13.83 4.71
CA LEU A 309 -5.77 -14.14 5.94
C LEU A 309 -6.62 -12.95 6.42
N PHE A 310 -6.05 -11.75 6.42
CA PHE A 310 -6.76 -10.52 6.81
C PHE A 310 -7.67 -9.99 5.70
N ALA A 311 -7.37 -10.24 4.42
CA ALA A 311 -8.27 -9.87 3.32
C ALA A 311 -9.64 -10.56 3.42
N LEU A 312 -9.68 -11.75 4.02
CA LEU A 312 -10.87 -12.61 4.11
C LEU A 312 -11.50 -12.65 5.51
N CYS A 313 -11.06 -11.78 6.45
CA CYS A 313 -11.69 -11.65 7.77
C CYS A 313 -12.87 -10.65 7.77
N ASP A 314 -13.61 -10.61 8.88
CA ASP A 314 -14.87 -9.87 8.96
C ASP A 314 -14.74 -8.34 8.85
N GLU A 315 -13.64 -7.78 9.36
CA GLU A 315 -13.34 -6.34 9.34
C GLU A 315 -12.75 -5.85 8.00
N SER A 316 -12.40 -6.77 7.10
CA SER A 316 -11.96 -6.45 5.74
C SER A 316 -12.99 -5.61 5.00
N GLY A 317 -12.52 -4.62 4.24
CA GLY A 317 -13.38 -3.82 3.37
C GLY A 317 -13.85 -4.54 2.09
N LEU A 318 -13.39 -5.77 1.84
CA LEU A 318 -13.89 -6.61 0.74
C LEU A 318 -15.39 -6.84 0.90
N ARG A 319 -16.17 -6.70 -0.19
CA ARG A 319 -17.62 -6.91 -0.15
C ARG A 319 -17.96 -8.28 0.47
N PRO A 320 -18.93 -8.37 1.39
CA PRO A 320 -19.22 -9.60 2.12
C PRO A 320 -19.51 -10.81 1.24
N GLU A 321 -20.17 -10.62 0.10
CA GLU A 321 -20.48 -11.71 -0.85
C GLU A 321 -19.23 -12.23 -1.58
N LEU A 322 -18.28 -11.36 -1.92
CA LEU A 322 -17.00 -11.77 -2.52
C LEU A 322 -16.15 -12.53 -1.50
N ARG A 323 -16.14 -12.04 -0.25
CA ARG A 323 -15.47 -12.71 0.87
C ARG A 323 -16.08 -14.08 1.12
N ARG A 324 -17.41 -14.17 1.19
CA ARG A 324 -18.17 -15.43 1.36
C ARG A 324 -17.82 -16.43 0.27
N GLN A 325 -17.93 -16.02 -1.00
CA GLN A 325 -17.61 -16.87 -2.14
C GLN A 325 -16.17 -17.39 -2.10
N ALA A 326 -15.20 -16.55 -1.73
CA ALA A 326 -13.81 -16.98 -1.57
C ALA A 326 -13.63 -18.00 -0.43
N LEU A 327 -14.27 -17.79 0.72
CA LEU A 327 -14.22 -18.71 1.85
C LEU A 327 -14.90 -20.05 1.54
N ASP A 328 -16.01 -20.04 0.80
CA ASP A 328 -16.70 -21.27 0.38
C ASP A 328 -15.81 -22.11 -0.55
N LEU A 329 -15.11 -21.48 -1.50
CA LEU A 329 -14.12 -22.14 -2.35
C LEU A 329 -12.92 -22.70 -1.55
N VAL A 330 -12.47 -21.99 -0.51
CA VAL A 330 -11.42 -22.50 0.40
C VAL A 330 -11.92 -23.72 1.17
N GLN A 331 -13.17 -23.68 1.65
CA GLN A 331 -13.77 -24.76 2.42
C GLN A 331 -13.91 -26.04 1.59
N SER A 332 -14.39 -25.91 0.33
CA SER A 332 -14.48 -27.01 -0.63
C SER A 332 -13.13 -27.48 -1.18
N GLY A 333 -12.07 -26.67 -1.03
CA GLY A 333 -10.75 -26.96 -1.60
C GLY A 333 -10.64 -26.64 -3.09
N GLU A 334 -11.55 -25.82 -3.61
CA GLU A 334 -11.64 -25.41 -5.01
C GLU A 334 -11.04 -24.01 -5.26
N ALA A 335 -10.58 -23.31 -4.22
CA ALA A 335 -9.95 -22.01 -4.38
C ALA A 335 -8.66 -22.12 -5.22
N GLN A 336 -8.68 -21.49 -6.39
CA GLN A 336 -7.56 -21.48 -7.33
C GLN A 336 -6.96 -20.10 -7.48
N ILE A 337 -5.63 -20.06 -7.48
CA ILE A 337 -4.85 -18.88 -7.78
C ILE A 337 -4.28 -18.99 -9.20
N TYR A 338 -4.24 -17.86 -9.89
CA TYR A 338 -3.57 -17.68 -11.17
C TYR A 338 -2.66 -16.45 -11.12
N THR A 339 -1.39 -16.62 -11.46
CA THR A 339 -0.45 -15.51 -11.59
C THR A 339 -0.43 -15.04 -13.04
N ASP A 340 -1.25 -14.02 -13.34
CA ASP A 340 -1.38 -13.49 -14.68
C ASP A 340 -0.19 -12.56 -15.01
N PRO A 341 0.65 -12.89 -16.02
CA PRO A 341 1.78 -12.04 -16.39
C PRO A 341 1.38 -10.72 -17.08
N LEU A 342 0.13 -10.61 -17.54
CA LEU A 342 -0.37 -9.50 -18.35
C LEU A 342 -1.45 -8.66 -17.65
N ALA A 343 -2.23 -9.19 -16.72
CA ALA A 343 -3.38 -8.48 -16.15
C ALA A 343 -3.10 -7.04 -15.71
N SER A 344 -1.92 -6.77 -15.11
CA SER A 344 -1.57 -5.41 -14.70
C SER A 344 -1.17 -4.49 -15.86
N PRO A 345 -1.67 -3.24 -15.92
CA PRO A 345 -1.21 -2.25 -16.90
C PRO A 345 0.22 -1.74 -16.64
N THR A 346 0.84 -2.09 -15.50
CA THR A 346 2.20 -1.64 -15.14
C THR A 346 3.30 -2.59 -15.63
N GLY A 347 2.92 -3.71 -16.28
CA GLY A 347 3.84 -4.74 -16.77
C GLY A 347 4.31 -5.73 -15.69
N PHE A 348 3.83 -5.61 -14.46
CA PHE A 348 4.12 -6.55 -13.38
C PHE A 348 3.11 -7.69 -13.42
N PRO A 349 3.53 -8.95 -13.16
CA PRO A 349 2.59 -10.03 -12.92
C PRO A 349 1.62 -9.67 -11.78
N PHE A 350 0.39 -10.13 -11.91
CA PHE A 350 -0.66 -9.88 -10.92
C PHE A 350 -1.34 -11.18 -10.53
N LYS A 351 -1.35 -11.48 -9.23
CA LYS A 351 -1.89 -12.73 -8.69
C LYS A 351 -3.38 -12.59 -8.40
N LEU A 352 -4.18 -13.50 -8.92
CA LEU A 352 -5.64 -13.43 -8.97
C LEU A 352 -6.27 -14.66 -8.33
N LEU A 353 -7.27 -14.44 -7.47
CA LEU A 353 -8.18 -15.50 -7.05
C LEU A 353 -9.21 -15.70 -8.14
N GLN A 354 -9.34 -16.93 -8.64
CA GLN A 354 -10.33 -17.29 -9.64
C GLN A 354 -11.73 -17.28 -8.99
N LEU A 355 -12.53 -16.25 -9.30
CA LEU A 355 -13.89 -16.10 -8.80
C LEU A 355 -14.89 -16.02 -9.95
N PRO A 356 -15.93 -16.88 -9.98
CA PRO A 356 -17.04 -16.75 -10.90
C PRO A 356 -17.71 -15.37 -10.82
N GLY A 357 -18.06 -14.79 -11.96
CA GLY A 357 -18.69 -13.46 -12.02
C GLY A 357 -17.73 -12.28 -11.81
N SER A 358 -16.42 -12.53 -11.79
CA SER A 358 -15.37 -11.51 -11.66
C SER A 358 -14.59 -11.36 -12.97
N LEU A 359 -13.64 -10.42 -13.04
CA LEU A 359 -12.77 -10.26 -14.22
C LEU A 359 -11.79 -11.41 -14.45
N THR A 360 -11.72 -12.40 -13.56
CA THR A 360 -11.00 -13.64 -13.85
C THR A 360 -11.80 -14.58 -14.75
N ASP A 361 -13.10 -14.35 -14.88
CA ASP A 361 -13.98 -15.09 -15.78
C ASP A 361 -13.82 -14.52 -17.22
N PRO A 362 -13.41 -15.34 -18.21
CA PRO A 362 -13.22 -14.89 -19.58
C PRO A 362 -14.46 -14.29 -20.23
N ASP A 363 -15.66 -14.81 -19.91
CA ASP A 363 -16.90 -14.32 -20.50
C ASP A 363 -17.24 -12.94 -19.95
N VAL A 364 -17.12 -12.76 -18.62
CA VAL A 364 -17.30 -11.47 -17.95
C VAL A 364 -16.27 -10.43 -18.45
N TYR A 365 -15.01 -10.84 -18.61
CA TYR A 365 -13.98 -9.96 -19.18
C TYR A 365 -14.27 -9.60 -20.64
N GLY A 366 -14.73 -10.57 -21.45
CA GLY A 366 -15.08 -10.37 -22.86
C GLY A 366 -16.23 -9.39 -23.06
N GLU A 367 -17.21 -9.37 -22.16
CA GLU A 367 -18.32 -8.40 -22.17
C GLU A 367 -17.93 -7.02 -21.63
N ARG A 368 -16.86 -6.94 -20.83
CA ARG A 368 -16.43 -5.67 -20.21
C ARG A 368 -15.90 -4.68 -21.25
N ARG A 369 -16.56 -3.53 -21.38
CA ARG A 369 -16.04 -2.41 -22.17
C ARG A 369 -14.85 -1.72 -21.49
N ARG A 370 -13.70 -1.70 -22.17
CA ARG A 370 -12.45 -1.06 -21.70
C ARG A 370 -12.62 0.46 -21.53
N ARG A 371 -12.33 0.97 -20.33
CA ARG A 371 -12.33 2.40 -19.99
C ARG A 371 -11.39 2.68 -18.81
N CYS A 372 -10.79 3.86 -18.79
CA CYS A 372 -9.98 4.36 -17.68
C CYS A 372 -10.41 5.78 -17.30
N ASP A 373 -11.04 5.92 -16.14
CA ASP A 373 -11.56 7.19 -15.58
C ASP A 373 -11.00 7.50 -14.18
N LEU A 374 -10.17 6.62 -13.64
CA LEU A 374 -9.51 6.77 -12.32
C LEU A 374 -8.01 7.06 -12.45
N GLY A 375 -7.35 6.41 -13.41
CA GLY A 375 -6.05 6.85 -13.88
C GLY A 375 -4.84 6.73 -12.92
N TYR A 376 -4.94 5.99 -11.82
CA TYR A 376 -3.85 5.83 -10.84
C TYR A 376 -2.63 5.07 -11.36
N LEU A 377 -2.82 4.17 -12.32
CA LEU A 377 -1.75 3.36 -12.94
C LEU A 377 -1.36 3.85 -14.34
N ARG A 378 -1.71 5.10 -14.68
CA ARG A 378 -1.26 5.71 -15.94
C ARG A 378 0.25 5.94 -15.88
N ARG A 379 0.93 5.62 -16.96
CA ARG A 379 2.33 5.96 -17.18
C ARG A 379 2.41 7.35 -17.82
N ALA A 380 3.30 8.18 -17.30
CA ALA A 380 3.66 9.42 -17.96
C ALA A 380 4.46 9.11 -19.23
N TYR A 381 4.24 9.87 -20.29
CA TYR A 381 5.07 9.84 -21.49
C TYR A 381 5.37 11.26 -21.96
N ARG A 382 6.51 11.44 -22.63
CA ARG A 382 6.87 12.72 -23.24
C ARG A 382 6.07 12.92 -24.53
N ARG A 383 5.33 14.01 -24.64
CA ARG A 383 4.64 14.42 -25.87
C ARG A 383 5.60 15.20 -26.78
N GLU A 384 5.24 15.34 -28.05
CA GLU A 384 6.01 16.09 -29.06
C GLU A 384 6.20 17.57 -28.68
N ASP A 385 5.25 18.15 -27.94
CA ASP A 385 5.31 19.54 -27.42
C ASP A 385 6.19 19.69 -26.16
N GLY A 386 6.86 18.61 -25.73
CA GLY A 386 7.70 18.57 -24.52
C GLY A 386 6.91 18.47 -23.21
N MET A 387 5.58 18.52 -23.25
CA MET A 387 4.74 18.35 -22.06
C MET A 387 4.53 16.86 -21.74
N LEU A 388 4.05 16.58 -20.51
CA LEU A 388 3.68 15.23 -20.10
C LEU A 388 2.29 14.86 -20.60
N GLY A 389 2.19 13.68 -21.22
CA GLY A 389 0.95 12.96 -21.45
C GLY A 389 0.79 11.78 -20.50
N TRP A 390 -0.43 11.24 -20.42
CA TRP A 390 -0.75 10.10 -19.55
C TRP A 390 -1.54 9.03 -20.30
N ARG A 391 -1.02 7.80 -20.32
CA ARG A 391 -1.66 6.65 -20.95
C ARG A 391 -1.62 5.42 -20.07
N CYS A 392 -2.57 4.51 -20.23
CA CYS A 392 -2.67 3.26 -19.47
C CYS A 392 -3.03 2.13 -20.43
N ALA A 393 -2.25 1.06 -20.47
CA ALA A 393 -2.51 -0.04 -21.40
C ALA A 393 -3.87 -0.73 -21.17
N ALA A 394 -4.49 -0.57 -19.99
CA ALA A 394 -5.84 -1.06 -19.68
C ALA A 394 -6.98 -0.11 -20.07
N GLU A 395 -6.68 1.03 -20.71
CA GLU A 395 -7.69 1.94 -21.24
C GLU A 395 -8.31 1.43 -22.56
N ASP A 396 -9.18 2.25 -23.16
CA ASP A 396 -9.67 2.01 -24.52
C ASP A 396 -8.51 1.96 -25.53
N VAL A 397 -8.53 0.98 -26.45
CA VAL A 397 -7.39 0.71 -27.34
C VAL A 397 -7.15 1.87 -28.30
N GLU A 398 -8.20 2.41 -28.91
CA GLU A 398 -8.07 3.57 -29.81
C GLU A 398 -7.53 4.79 -29.06
N GLY A 399 -8.02 5.02 -27.83
CA GLY A 399 -7.51 6.04 -26.92
C GLY A 399 -6.03 5.88 -26.59
N PHE A 400 -5.57 4.65 -26.34
CA PHE A 400 -4.16 4.35 -26.08
C PHE A 400 -3.26 4.63 -27.29
N VAL A 401 -3.68 4.16 -28.48
CA VAL A 401 -2.95 4.37 -29.74
C VAL A 401 -2.88 5.85 -30.11
N ARG A 402 -3.97 6.60 -29.94
CA ARG A 402 -3.99 8.06 -30.16
C ARG A 402 -2.99 8.81 -29.26
N LYS A 403 -2.62 8.23 -28.12
CA LYS A 403 -1.58 8.74 -27.20
C LYS A 403 -0.18 8.17 -27.49
N GLY A 404 0.02 7.61 -28.68
CA GLY A 404 1.29 7.07 -29.16
C GLY A 404 1.70 5.76 -28.50
N GLY A 405 0.76 4.99 -27.93
CA GLY A 405 1.02 3.65 -27.42
C GLY A 405 0.85 2.57 -28.51
N ASP A 406 1.42 1.40 -28.30
CA ASP A 406 1.26 0.25 -29.19
C ASP A 406 -0.01 -0.56 -28.80
N ALA A 407 -0.86 -0.89 -29.78
CA ALA A 407 -2.08 -1.66 -29.53
C ALA A 407 -1.80 -3.04 -28.90
N ASP A 408 -0.64 -3.65 -29.20
CA ASP A 408 -0.26 -4.94 -28.65
C ASP A 408 -0.04 -4.88 -27.13
N GLU A 409 0.36 -3.73 -26.58
CA GLU A 409 0.52 -3.52 -25.13
C GLU A 409 -0.82 -3.65 -24.38
N CYS A 410 -1.95 -3.42 -25.05
CA CYS A 410 -3.29 -3.50 -24.47
C CYS A 410 -3.78 -4.93 -24.26
N THR A 411 -3.19 -5.91 -24.95
CA THR A 411 -3.61 -7.31 -24.91
C THR A 411 -3.49 -7.90 -23.51
N GLY A 412 -4.57 -8.53 -23.02
CA GLY A 412 -4.64 -9.13 -21.68
C GLY A 412 -4.67 -8.13 -20.52
N ARG A 413 -4.57 -6.81 -20.76
CA ARG A 413 -4.56 -5.82 -19.67
C ARG A 413 -5.95 -5.63 -19.09
N GLN A 414 -6.03 -5.59 -17.76
CA GLN A 414 -7.26 -5.39 -17.00
C GLN A 414 -7.19 -4.08 -16.21
N CYS A 415 -8.33 -3.38 -16.06
CA CYS A 415 -8.37 -2.11 -15.34
C CYS A 415 -8.42 -2.34 -13.82
N LEU A 416 -7.25 -2.53 -13.21
CA LEU A 416 -7.15 -2.79 -11.76
C LEU A 416 -7.80 -1.69 -10.92
N CYS A 417 -7.68 -0.41 -11.29
CA CYS A 417 -8.23 0.69 -10.49
C CYS A 417 -9.74 0.60 -10.33
N ASN A 418 -10.48 0.32 -11.41
CA ASN A 418 -11.93 0.23 -11.35
C ASN A 418 -12.36 -1.07 -10.68
N ALA A 419 -11.73 -2.19 -11.04
CA ALA A 419 -12.07 -3.49 -10.48
C ALA A 419 -11.84 -3.56 -8.96
N LEU A 420 -10.73 -2.97 -8.46
CA LEU A 420 -10.44 -2.92 -7.03
C LEU A 420 -11.38 -1.98 -6.26
N LEU A 421 -11.90 -0.92 -6.86
CA LEU A 421 -12.99 -0.14 -6.24
C LEU A 421 -14.30 -0.93 -6.23
N SER A 422 -14.55 -1.77 -7.24
CA SER A 422 -15.70 -2.68 -7.24
C SER A 422 -15.63 -3.67 -6.07
N ASN A 423 -14.44 -4.21 -5.77
CA ASN A 423 -14.24 -5.13 -4.64
C ASN A 423 -14.71 -4.61 -3.28
N VAL A 424 -14.85 -3.29 -3.12
CA VAL A 424 -15.22 -2.66 -1.84
C VAL A 424 -16.55 -1.90 -1.92
N GLY A 425 -17.39 -2.23 -2.90
CA GLY A 425 -18.73 -1.65 -3.03
C GLY A 425 -18.74 -0.23 -3.60
N LEU A 426 -17.62 0.23 -4.15
CA LEU A 426 -17.45 1.58 -4.68
C LEU A 426 -17.34 1.57 -6.21
N ALA A 427 -17.92 0.58 -6.91
CA ALA A 427 -17.97 0.58 -8.37
C ALA A 427 -18.73 1.80 -8.91
N GLN A 428 -18.31 2.33 -10.05
CA GLN A 428 -19.02 3.44 -10.70
C GLN A 428 -20.27 2.92 -11.43
N GLN A 429 -21.41 3.57 -11.20
CA GLN A 429 -22.63 3.37 -12.01
C GLN A 429 -22.45 4.06 -13.36
N ARG A 430 -22.72 3.35 -14.45
CA ARG A 430 -22.52 3.86 -15.82
C ARG A 430 -23.84 4.22 -16.46
N ALA A 431 -23.80 5.15 -17.41
CA ALA A 431 -24.99 5.62 -18.14
C ALA A 431 -25.64 4.52 -19.01
N ASP A 432 -24.88 3.50 -19.38
CA ASP A 432 -25.38 2.31 -20.08
C ASP A 432 -25.90 1.22 -19.11
N GLY A 433 -26.03 1.54 -17.82
CA GLY A 433 -26.49 0.62 -16.77
C GLY A 433 -25.43 -0.38 -16.31
N SER A 434 -24.25 -0.41 -16.93
CA SER A 434 -23.19 -1.33 -16.53
C SER A 434 -22.55 -0.94 -15.20
N VAL A 435 -22.09 -1.96 -14.47
CA VAL A 435 -21.29 -1.81 -13.24
C VAL A 435 -19.97 -2.53 -13.46
N GLU A 436 -18.88 -1.94 -13.01
CA GLU A 436 -17.57 -2.57 -13.12
C GLU A 436 -17.54 -3.93 -12.37
N PRO A 437 -17.16 -5.04 -13.02
CA PRO A 437 -16.99 -6.31 -12.32
C PRO A 437 -15.79 -6.29 -11.36
N PRO A 438 -15.84 -7.08 -10.27
CA PRO A 438 -14.75 -7.16 -9.30
C PRO A 438 -13.56 -7.96 -9.84
N LEU A 439 -12.42 -7.85 -9.16
CA LEU A 439 -11.20 -8.63 -9.42
C LEU A 439 -10.48 -8.83 -8.10
N VAL A 440 -10.59 -10.03 -7.52
CA VAL A 440 -10.05 -10.32 -6.19
C VAL A 440 -8.64 -10.88 -6.29
N THR A 441 -7.78 -10.43 -5.38
CA THR A 441 -6.40 -10.88 -5.31
C THR A 441 -6.14 -11.56 -3.97
N CYS A 442 -5.44 -12.68 -4.01
CA CYS A 442 -4.99 -13.47 -2.87
C CYS A 442 -3.62 -14.07 -3.18
N GLY A 443 -2.84 -14.35 -2.15
CA GLY A 443 -1.60 -15.13 -2.26
C GLY A 443 -1.85 -16.64 -2.44
N ASP A 444 -0.82 -17.38 -2.84
CA ASP A 444 -0.91 -18.83 -3.12
C ASP A 444 -1.36 -19.65 -1.91
N ALA A 445 -1.07 -19.16 -0.70
CA ALA A 445 -1.49 -19.76 0.56
C ALA A 445 -2.95 -19.44 0.94
N VAL A 446 -3.84 -19.12 -0.01
CA VAL A 446 -5.26 -18.84 0.27
C VAL A 446 -5.95 -19.99 1.01
N ASN A 447 -5.57 -21.24 0.70
CA ASN A 447 -6.10 -22.42 1.37
C ASN A 447 -5.61 -22.57 2.82
N ALA A 448 -4.60 -21.82 3.25
CA ALA A 448 -4.12 -21.81 4.64
C ALA A 448 -5.09 -21.12 5.62
N VAL A 449 -6.19 -20.54 5.11
CA VAL A 449 -7.29 -19.98 5.90
C VAL A 449 -8.19 -21.08 6.49
N LYS A 450 -8.20 -22.28 5.89
CA LYS A 450 -9.12 -23.38 6.26
C LYS A 450 -9.18 -23.72 7.76
N PRO A 451 -8.09 -23.68 8.55
CA PRO A 451 -8.15 -23.92 10.00
C PRO A 451 -9.03 -22.94 10.78
N LEU A 452 -9.32 -21.75 10.24
CA LEU A 452 -10.23 -20.76 10.84
C LEU A 452 -11.71 -21.01 10.50
N LEU A 453 -12.00 -21.99 9.65
CA LEU A 453 -13.36 -22.33 9.16
C LEU A 453 -13.83 -23.71 9.67
N VAL A 454 -13.28 -24.15 10.80
CA VAL A 454 -13.64 -25.43 11.45
C VAL A 454 -14.87 -25.27 12.35
N ASP A 455 -15.41 -26.39 12.82
CA ASP A 455 -16.53 -26.44 13.79
C ASP A 455 -17.79 -25.70 13.32
N GLY A 456 -18.06 -25.71 12.02
CA GLY A 456 -19.20 -25.04 11.42
C GLY A 456 -19.05 -23.52 11.28
N ARG A 457 -17.89 -22.94 11.64
CA ARG A 457 -17.61 -21.53 11.37
C ARG A 457 -17.51 -21.30 9.87
N THR A 458 -18.14 -20.22 9.42
CA THR A 458 -18.08 -19.79 8.03
C THR A 458 -17.38 -18.44 7.87
N SER A 459 -17.06 -17.74 8.96
CA SER A 459 -16.25 -16.53 8.98
C SER A 459 -15.39 -16.46 10.24
N TYR A 460 -14.47 -15.50 10.25
CA TYR A 460 -13.57 -15.23 11.35
C TYR A 460 -13.18 -13.74 11.38
N THR A 461 -12.82 -13.27 12.57
CA THR A 461 -12.41 -11.88 12.83
C THR A 461 -10.91 -11.70 12.63
N ALA A 462 -10.46 -10.45 12.57
CA ALA A 462 -9.04 -10.12 12.60
C ALA A 462 -8.38 -10.61 13.91
N GLU A 463 -9.11 -10.58 15.02
CA GLU A 463 -8.65 -11.10 16.31
C GLU A 463 -8.45 -12.62 16.27
N ASP A 464 -9.38 -13.38 15.67
CA ASP A 464 -9.22 -14.83 15.44
C ASP A 464 -7.97 -15.12 14.60
N ALA A 465 -7.74 -14.33 13.54
CA ALA A 465 -6.58 -14.49 12.67
C ALA A 465 -5.25 -14.24 13.42
N ILE A 466 -5.22 -13.23 14.30
CA ILE A 466 -4.06 -12.93 15.15
C ILE A 466 -3.84 -14.05 16.17
N ALA A 467 -4.90 -14.48 16.86
CA ALA A 467 -4.83 -15.57 17.84
C ALA A 467 -4.34 -16.88 17.20
N TYR A 468 -4.83 -17.17 15.99
CA TYR A 468 -4.35 -18.30 15.19
C TYR A 468 -2.86 -18.17 14.90
N LEU A 469 -2.41 -17.06 14.29
CA LEU A 469 -1.00 -16.88 13.93
C LEU A 469 -0.05 -17.00 15.14
N LEU A 470 -0.45 -16.47 16.29
CA LEU A 470 0.35 -16.51 17.53
C LEU A 470 0.25 -17.85 18.29
N ALA A 471 -0.60 -18.78 17.84
CA ALA A 471 -0.81 -20.04 18.54
C ALA A 471 0.50 -20.86 18.64
N GLY A 472 0.88 -21.22 19.87
CA GLY A 472 2.06 -22.03 20.14
C GLY A 472 3.38 -21.26 20.23
N LEU A 473 3.38 -19.93 20.07
CA LEU A 473 4.55 -19.12 20.42
C LEU A 473 4.66 -19.01 21.95
N GLU A 474 5.75 -19.52 22.53
CA GLU A 474 6.10 -19.19 23.91
C GLU A 474 6.26 -17.67 24.01
N SER A 475 5.63 -17.07 25.03
CA SER A 475 5.37 -15.63 25.21
C SER A 475 6.20 -14.67 24.33
N PRO A 476 5.58 -13.76 23.55
CA PRO A 476 6.28 -12.87 22.61
C PRO A 476 7.51 -12.16 23.20
N ASP A 477 7.50 -11.88 24.51
CA ASP A 477 8.60 -11.23 25.23
C ASP A 477 9.90 -12.07 25.26
N ALA A 478 9.83 -13.39 25.17
CA ALA A 478 11.00 -14.29 25.22
C ALA A 478 11.78 -14.34 23.90
N ALA A 479 11.10 -14.17 22.75
CA ALA A 479 11.74 -14.18 21.43
C ALA A 479 12.48 -12.87 21.10
N ILE A 480 12.16 -11.78 21.78
CA ILE A 480 12.63 -10.42 21.45
C ILE A 480 13.95 -10.05 22.20
N GLY A 481 14.50 -10.99 22.98
CA GLY A 481 15.57 -10.74 23.94
C GLY A 481 17.01 -11.11 23.54
N LYS A 482 17.43 -11.13 22.26
CA LYS A 482 18.86 -11.28 21.90
C LYS A 482 19.26 -10.52 20.62
N SER A 483 19.29 -9.19 20.69
CA SER A 483 20.08 -8.36 19.75
C SER A 483 21.32 -7.85 20.47
N PRO A 484 22.54 -7.93 19.87
CA PRO A 484 23.76 -7.47 20.52
C PRO A 484 23.70 -5.94 20.66
N THR A 485 23.59 -5.50 21.90
CA THR A 485 23.76 -4.13 22.41
C THR A 485 24.48 -3.17 21.45
N ARG A 486 23.74 -2.16 20.96
CA ARG A 486 24.33 -0.91 20.49
C ARG A 486 25.01 -0.23 21.69
N ARG A 487 26.35 -0.14 21.68
CA ARG A 487 27.07 0.79 22.55
C ARG A 487 26.59 2.21 22.23
N ALA A 488 25.86 2.81 23.15
CA ALA A 488 25.60 4.23 23.14
C ALA A 488 26.96 4.96 23.31
N ALA A 489 27.39 5.67 22.27
CA ALA A 489 28.46 6.64 22.38
C ALA A 489 27.85 7.89 23.04
N SER A 490 27.92 7.96 24.37
CA SER A 490 27.76 9.20 25.11
C SER A 490 29.02 10.04 24.90
N ALA A 491 28.92 11.06 24.06
CA ALA A 491 29.91 12.12 23.98
C ALA A 491 29.70 13.05 25.18
N GLU A 492 30.38 12.76 26.29
CA GLU A 492 30.64 13.77 27.34
C GLU A 492 32.01 14.38 27.08
N ALA A 493 32.00 15.60 26.57
CA ALA A 493 33.19 16.43 26.45
C ALA A 493 33.57 16.94 27.85
N ALA A 494 34.54 16.30 28.48
CA ALA A 494 35.24 16.85 29.63
C ALA A 494 36.23 17.93 29.14
N LEU A 495 35.94 19.19 29.48
CA LEU A 495 36.94 20.26 29.47
C LEU A 495 37.89 20.05 30.66
N GLU A 496 39.17 19.82 30.39
CA GLU A 496 40.26 20.12 31.32
C GLU A 496 41.29 21.05 30.65
N PRO A 497 41.86 22.03 31.39
CA PRO A 497 42.67 23.08 30.82
C PRO A 497 44.13 22.64 30.61
N ALA A 498 44.71 23.06 29.49
CA ALA A 498 46.10 22.80 29.14
C ALA A 498 47.09 23.49 30.10
N ALA A 499 47.87 22.69 30.84
CA ALA A 499 49.09 23.15 31.51
C ALA A 499 50.28 23.08 30.54
N LYS A 500 50.94 24.23 30.31
CA LYS A 500 52.18 24.36 29.53
C LYS A 500 53.35 23.68 30.24
N PRO A 501 54.29 23.02 29.54
CA PRO A 501 55.56 22.62 30.13
C PRO A 501 56.54 23.80 30.16
N ALA A 502 57.26 23.89 31.28
CA ALA A 502 58.34 24.82 31.52
C ALA A 502 59.54 24.56 30.59
N VAL A 503 60.10 25.64 30.03
CA VAL A 503 61.37 25.65 29.32
C VAL A 503 62.48 25.87 30.34
N ALA A 504 63.47 24.97 30.37
CA ALA A 504 64.69 25.13 31.15
C ALA A 504 65.84 25.64 30.27
N SER A 505 66.31 26.85 30.60
CA SER A 505 67.68 27.38 30.57
C SER A 505 68.60 27.10 29.36
N ARG A 506 68.96 28.17 28.64
CA ARG A 506 70.25 28.87 28.79
C ARG A 506 70.20 30.26 28.16
#